data_AF-A0A818QPQ1-F1
#
_entry.id   AF-A0A818QPQ1-F1
#
_cell.length_a   1.000
_cell.length_b   1.000
_cell.length_c   1.000
_cell.angle_alpha   90.00
_cell.angle_beta   90.00
_cell.angle_gamma   90.00
#
_symmetry.space_group_name_H-M   'P 1'
#
loop_
_entity.id
_entity.type
_entity.pdbx_description
1 polymer ?
#
loop_
_entity_poly.entity_id
_entity_poly.type
_entity_poly.pdbx_seq_one_letter_code
_entity_poly.pdbx_strand_id
1 'polypeptide(L)'
;LEISPHPVLGTSIRECYELTNQQQSPLILPTLKRKENEQITLLTSLAQLTTSSHVWQQYFHTRQILPMENHEEYFDNFPLYKFHLSPCWYESKDSSIQRLANRIPTHPLLGIRQLNDQTSAT
;
A
#
# COMPACT_ATOMS: atom_id res chain seq x y z
N LEU A 1 -6.60 23.09 3.34
CA LEU A 1 -5.70 23.69 2.32
C LEU A 1 -5.81 25.21 2.46
N GLU A 2 -4.71 25.90 2.69
CA GLU A 2 -4.66 27.36 2.77
C GLU A 2 -4.15 27.91 1.43
N ILE A 3 -4.99 28.69 0.74
CA ILE A 3 -4.68 29.30 -0.54
C ILE A 3 -4.21 30.74 -0.29
N SER A 4 -2.90 30.91 -0.15
CA SER A 4 -2.28 32.20 0.17
C SER A 4 -0.81 32.22 -0.27
N PRO A 5 -0.17 33.41 -0.37
CA PRO A 5 1.27 33.52 -0.67
C PRO A 5 2.18 32.97 0.45
N HIS A 6 1.65 32.85 1.66
CA HIS A 6 2.34 32.31 2.83
C HIS A 6 1.30 31.87 3.87
N PRO A 7 1.47 30.70 4.51
CA PRO A 7 0.54 30.24 5.52
C PRO A 7 0.54 31.13 6.75
N VAL A 8 -0.57 31.80 7.01
CA VAL A 8 -0.77 32.64 8.20
C VAL A 8 -1.94 32.15 9.05
N LEU A 9 -2.84 31.35 8.48
CA LEU A 9 -4.03 30.85 9.19
C LEU A 9 -3.78 29.51 9.89
N GLY A 10 -2.68 28.83 9.57
CA GLY A 10 -2.43 27.47 10.04
C GLY A 10 -2.38 27.30 11.56
N THR A 11 -1.95 28.31 12.32
CA THR A 11 -1.98 28.27 13.79
C THR A 11 -3.41 28.39 14.31
N SER A 12 -4.14 29.42 13.87
CA SER A 12 -5.52 29.66 14.30
C SER A 12 -6.47 28.52 13.93
N ILE A 13 -6.30 27.92 12.75
CA ILE A 13 -7.08 26.74 12.33
C ILE A 13 -6.86 25.57 13.30
N ARG A 14 -5.62 25.35 13.75
CA ARG A 14 -5.28 24.28 14.70
C ARG A 14 -5.91 24.54 16.06
N GLU A 15 -5.80 25.76 16.57
CA GLU A 15 -6.42 26.17 17.84
C GLU A 15 -7.94 25.95 17.81
N CYS A 16 -8.62 26.33 16.73
CA CYS A 16 -10.05 26.07 16.58
C CYS A 16 -10.39 24.57 16.59
N TYR A 17 -9.55 23.73 15.98
CA TYR A 17 -9.76 22.27 15.97
C TYR A 17 -9.61 21.66 17.37
N GLU A 18 -8.61 22.11 18.13
CA GLU A 18 -8.38 21.68 19.51
C GLU A 18 -9.59 22.00 20.40
N LEU A 19 -10.24 23.16 20.20
CA LEU A 19 -11.45 23.55 20.93
C LEU A 19 -12.67 22.67 20.59
N THR A 20 -12.72 22.07 19.40
CA THR A 20 -13.83 21.20 18.97
C THR A 20 -13.72 19.74 19.42
N ASN A 21 -12.77 19.39 20.30
CA ASN A 21 -12.56 18.03 20.83
C ASN A 21 -12.41 16.94 19.75
N GLN A 22 -11.88 17.29 18.58
CA GLN A 22 -11.55 16.28 17.59
C GLN A 22 -10.26 15.57 18.03
N GLN A 23 -10.31 14.23 18.13
CA GLN A 23 -9.15 13.42 18.54
C GLN A 23 -7.99 13.45 17.53
N GLN A 24 -8.23 13.98 16.33
CA GLN A 24 -7.24 14.07 15.26
C GLN A 24 -6.87 15.53 14.98
N SER A 25 -5.57 15.79 14.93
CA SER A 25 -5.05 17.08 14.50
C SER A 25 -5.35 17.29 13.00
N PRO A 26 -5.75 18.51 12.59
CA PRO A 26 -6.04 18.78 11.20
C PRO A 26 -4.75 18.75 10.36
N LEU A 27 -4.83 18.17 9.16
CA LEU A 27 -3.80 18.30 8.14
C LEU A 27 -3.93 19.68 7.47
N ILE A 28 -2.98 20.57 7.77
CA ILE A 28 -2.95 21.93 7.22
C ILE A 28 -1.87 22.01 6.15
N LEU A 29 -2.30 22.30 4.92
CA LEU A 29 -1.44 22.32 3.74
C LEU A 29 -1.38 23.73 3.15
N PRO A 30 -0.20 24.33 2.97
CA PRO A 30 -0.04 25.63 2.31
C PRO A 30 0.05 25.47 0.79
N THR A 31 -0.53 26.39 0.02
CA THR A 31 -0.26 26.44 -1.43
C THR A 31 1.12 27.03 -1.75
N LEU A 32 1.54 28.05 -1.01
CA LEU A 32 2.82 28.76 -1.19
C LEU A 32 3.42 29.10 0.16
N LYS A 33 4.74 29.30 0.20
CA LYS A 33 5.45 29.74 1.40
C LYS A 33 6.54 30.73 1.00
N ARG A 34 6.55 31.90 1.67
CA ARG A 34 7.55 32.95 1.47
C ARG A 34 8.98 32.39 1.50
N LYS A 35 9.80 32.79 0.52
CA LYS A 35 11.21 32.39 0.33
C LYS A 35 11.42 30.89 0.05
N GLU A 36 10.36 30.15 -0.21
CA GLU A 36 10.44 28.75 -0.64
C GLU A 36 10.13 28.66 -2.14
N ASN A 37 10.54 27.55 -2.75
CA ASN A 37 10.19 27.28 -4.13
C ASN A 37 8.68 27.00 -4.24
N GLU A 38 7.99 27.78 -5.06
CA GLU A 38 6.54 27.72 -5.22
C GLU A 38 6.07 26.37 -5.76
N GLN A 39 6.73 25.88 -6.82
CA GLN A 39 6.37 24.61 -7.45
C GLN A 39 6.55 23.43 -6.50
N ILE A 40 7.67 23.38 -5.77
CA ILE A 40 7.92 22.33 -4.78
C ILE A 40 6.88 22.39 -3.67
N THR A 41 6.55 23.59 -3.17
CA THR A 41 5.57 23.77 -2.09
C THR A 41 4.19 23.27 -2.53
N LEU A 42 3.74 23.68 -3.72
CA LEU A 42 2.44 23.27 -4.26
C LEU A 42 2.38 21.77 -4.54
N LEU A 43 3.39 21.20 -5.20
CA LEU A 43 3.44 19.77 -5.52
C LEU A 43 3.49 18.91 -4.25
N THR A 44 4.19 19.36 -3.22
CA THR A 44 4.22 18.68 -1.91
C THR A 44 2.83 18.66 -1.28
N SER A 45 2.12 19.80 -1.29
CA SER A 45 0.75 19.88 -0.81
C SER A 45 -0.20 18.99 -1.62
N LEU A 46 -0.05 18.92 -2.94
CA LEU A 46 -0.84 18.02 -3.78
C LEU A 46 -0.53 16.54 -3.47
N ALA A 47 0.72 16.16 -3.27
CA ALA A 47 1.11 14.80 -2.88
C ALA A 47 0.55 14.41 -1.50
N GLN A 48 0.46 15.34 -0.56
CA GLN A 48 -0.22 15.10 0.71
C GLN A 48 -1.74 14.98 0.54
N LEU A 49 -2.35 15.68 -0.43
CA LEU A 49 -3.76 15.52 -0.74
C LEU A 49 -4.08 14.16 -1.39
N THR A 50 -3.24 13.63 -2.28
CA THR A 50 -3.46 12.32 -2.93
C THR A 50 -3.50 11.16 -1.93
N THR A 51 -2.78 11.29 -0.81
CA THR A 51 -2.74 10.31 0.28
C THR A 51 -3.86 10.51 1.31
N SER A 52 -4.65 11.58 1.17
CA SER A 52 -5.74 11.96 2.07
C SER A 52 -7.13 11.54 1.53
N SER A 53 -8.20 12.14 2.05
CA SER A 53 -9.61 11.77 1.83
C SER A 53 -9.97 11.32 0.40
N HIS A 54 -10.93 10.41 0.30
CA HIS A 54 -11.40 9.81 -0.96
C HIS A 54 -11.75 10.82 -2.07
N VAL A 55 -12.20 12.02 -1.70
CA VAL A 55 -12.53 13.11 -2.64
C VAL A 55 -11.34 13.54 -3.50
N TRP A 56 -10.15 13.64 -2.90
CA TRP A 56 -8.94 14.05 -3.63
C TRP A 56 -8.44 12.92 -4.54
N GLN A 57 -8.50 11.68 -4.08
CA GLN A 57 -8.19 10.52 -4.90
C GLN A 57 -9.05 10.47 -6.16
N GLN A 58 -10.36 10.69 -6.02
CA GLN A 58 -11.29 10.75 -7.15
C GLN A 58 -10.96 11.91 -8.09
N TYR A 59 -10.71 13.12 -7.57
CA TYR A 59 -10.34 14.28 -8.37
C TYR A 59 -9.10 14.00 -9.24
N PHE A 60 -8.03 13.44 -8.65
CA PHE A 60 -6.82 13.11 -9.39
C PHE A 60 -7.02 11.98 -10.38
N HIS A 61 -7.84 10.97 -10.06
CA HIS A 61 -8.16 9.89 -10.98
C HIS A 61 -8.89 10.40 -12.23
N THR A 62 -9.88 11.29 -12.07
CA THR A 62 -10.61 11.88 -13.21
C THR A 62 -9.77 12.80 -14.10
N ARG A 63 -8.64 13.28 -13.58
CA ARG A 63 -7.69 14.17 -14.26
C ARG A 63 -6.47 13.41 -14.77
N GLN A 64 -6.42 12.09 -14.64
CA GLN A 64 -5.41 11.29 -15.33
C GLN A 64 -5.57 11.55 -16.82
N ILE A 65 -4.58 12.25 -17.38
CA ILE A 65 -4.48 12.46 -18.81
C ILE A 65 -4.36 11.06 -19.41
N LEU A 66 -5.38 10.63 -20.15
CA LEU A 66 -5.28 9.43 -20.96
C LEU A 66 -4.04 9.60 -21.83
N PRO A 67 -3.12 8.63 -21.85
CA PRO A 67 -1.95 8.72 -22.70
C PRO A 67 -2.44 9.02 -24.12
N MET A 68 -2.01 10.15 -24.67
CA MET A 68 -2.24 10.46 -26.08
C MET A 68 -1.76 9.26 -26.90
N GLU A 69 -2.50 8.90 -27.95
CA GLU A 69 -2.48 7.60 -28.66
C GLU A 69 -1.12 7.13 -29.24
N ASN A 70 0.00 7.82 -28.96
CA ASN A 70 1.33 7.52 -29.51
C ASN A 70 2.47 7.54 -28.46
N HIS A 71 2.25 7.05 -27.23
CA HIS A 71 3.29 7.01 -26.18
C HIS A 71 3.64 5.60 -25.68
N GLU A 72 3.73 4.60 -26.56
CA GLU A 72 4.34 3.31 -26.19
C GLU A 72 5.81 3.46 -25.75
N GLU A 73 6.48 4.56 -26.11
CA GLU A 73 7.89 4.82 -25.78
C GLU A 73 8.12 5.41 -24.37
N TYR A 74 7.09 5.84 -23.65
CA TYR A 74 7.23 6.52 -22.34
C TYR A 74 6.82 5.69 -21.13
N PHE A 75 6.37 4.45 -21.33
CA PHE A 75 6.29 3.50 -20.23
C PHE A 75 7.70 2.96 -19.95
N ASP A 76 8.51 3.83 -19.36
CA ASP A 76 9.76 3.45 -18.71
C ASP A 76 9.51 2.20 -17.84
N ASN A 77 10.48 1.30 -17.81
CA ASN A 77 10.46 0.11 -16.99
C ASN A 77 10.41 0.48 -15.50
N PHE A 78 9.23 0.84 -15.00
CA PHE A 78 9.01 1.03 -13.58
C PHE A 78 9.09 -0.33 -12.90
N PRO A 79 9.66 -0.39 -11.68
CA PRO A 79 9.62 -1.62 -10.92
C PRO A 79 8.17 -2.06 -10.73
N LEU A 80 7.90 -3.35 -10.94
CA LEU A 80 6.61 -3.93 -10.63
C LEU A 80 6.30 -3.74 -9.14
N TYR A 81 5.01 -3.69 -8.81
CA TYR A 81 4.57 -3.62 -7.43
C TYR A 81 5.23 -4.72 -6.59
N LYS A 82 5.85 -4.32 -5.47
CA LYS A 82 6.55 -5.24 -4.58
C LYS A 82 5.55 -5.93 -3.67
N PHE A 83 5.02 -7.07 -4.11
CA PHE A 83 4.14 -7.90 -3.29
C PHE A 83 4.83 -8.26 -1.96
N HIS A 84 4.09 -8.12 -0.86
CA HIS A 84 4.51 -8.64 0.43
C HIS A 84 4.23 -10.16 0.46
N LEU A 85 5.22 -10.94 0.03
CA LEU A 85 5.10 -12.38 -0.07
C LEU A 85 5.28 -13.04 1.30
N SER A 86 4.24 -13.71 1.76
CA SER A 86 4.31 -14.65 2.88
C SER A 86 3.86 -16.03 2.40
N PRO A 87 4.45 -17.12 2.92
CA PRO A 87 4.03 -18.47 2.55
C PRO A 87 2.65 -18.77 3.15
N CYS A 88 1.60 -18.35 2.44
CA CYS A 88 0.21 -18.64 2.78
C CYS A 88 -0.17 -20.00 2.18
N TRP A 89 0.34 -21.08 2.77
CA TRP A 89 0.04 -22.44 2.32
C TRP A 89 -0.56 -23.24 3.46
N TYR A 90 -1.81 -23.69 3.29
CA TYR A 90 -2.42 -24.64 4.20
C TYR A 90 -2.09 -26.06 3.70
N GLU A 91 -1.32 -26.80 4.51
CA GLU A 91 -1.02 -28.21 4.24
C GLU A 91 -1.45 -29.06 5.44
N SER A 92 -2.22 -30.11 5.18
CA SER A 92 -2.45 -31.16 6.18
C SER A 92 -1.17 -31.95 6.46
N LYS A 93 -1.03 -32.53 7.65
CA LYS A 93 0.11 -33.41 7.99
C LYS A 93 0.29 -34.54 6.97
N ASP A 94 -0.80 -35.20 6.57
CA ASP A 94 -0.79 -36.27 5.57
C ASP A 94 -0.21 -35.82 4.23
N SER A 95 -0.71 -34.69 3.72
CA SER A 95 -0.21 -34.09 2.48
C SER A 95 1.27 -33.71 2.57
N SER A 96 1.72 -33.19 3.72
CA SER A 96 3.13 -32.86 3.95
C SER A 96 4.02 -34.10 3.93
N ILE A 97 3.59 -35.16 4.62
CA ILE A 97 4.28 -36.46 4.65
C ILE A 97 4.35 -37.06 3.24
N GLN A 98 3.23 -37.08 2.51
CA GLN A 98 3.18 -37.61 1.15
C GLN A 98 4.10 -36.83 0.21
N ARG A 99 4.09 -35.49 0.28
CA ARG A 99 4.95 -34.64 -0.54
C ARG A 99 6.43 -34.86 -0.23
N LEU A 100 6.80 -35.05 1.03
CA LEU A 100 8.18 -35.35 1.43
C LEU A 100 8.59 -36.78 1.04
N ALA A 101 7.70 -37.76 1.21
CA ALA A 101 7.95 -39.15 0.87
C ALA A 101 8.13 -39.37 -0.64
N ASN A 102 7.39 -38.63 -1.48
CA ASN A 102 7.51 -38.67 -2.94
C ASN A 102 8.83 -38.09 -3.48
N ARG A 103 9.64 -37.41 -2.64
CA ARG A 103 10.99 -36.95 -3.01
C ARG A 103 12.06 -38.02 -2.81
N ILE A 104 11.73 -39.12 -2.13
CA ILE A 104 12.63 -40.24 -1.88
C ILE A 104 12.35 -41.32 -2.95
N PRO A 105 13.37 -41.94 -3.54
CA PRO A 105 13.16 -43.04 -4.47
C PRO A 105 12.31 -44.13 -3.80
N THR A 106 11.20 -44.47 -4.45
CA THR A 106 10.24 -45.47 -3.96
C THR A 106 10.92 -46.82 -3.86
N HIS A 107 10.79 -47.48 -2.71
CA HIS A 107 11.35 -48.81 -2.55
C HIS A 107 10.64 -49.78 -3.51
N PRO A 108 11.37 -50.55 -4.33
CA PRO A 108 10.79 -51.30 -5.47
C PRO A 108 9.74 -52.34 -5.07
N LEU A 109 9.78 -52.83 -3.82
CA LEU A 109 8.83 -53.81 -3.30
C LEU A 109 7.85 -53.27 -2.25
N LEU A 110 8.10 -52.08 -1.70
CA LEU A 110 7.32 -51.55 -0.56
C LEU A 110 6.60 -50.24 -0.90
N GLY A 111 6.84 -49.66 -2.08
CA GLY A 111 6.20 -48.42 -2.50
C GLY A 111 6.54 -47.24 -1.60
N ILE A 112 5.59 -46.33 -1.42
CA ILE A 112 5.70 -45.13 -0.58
C ILE A 112 5.20 -45.45 0.82
N ARG A 113 5.99 -45.13 1.85
CA ARG A 113 5.60 -45.34 3.26
C ARG A 113 4.38 -44.50 3.61
N GLN A 114 3.27 -45.14 3.96
CA GLN A 114 2.13 -44.50 4.62
C GLN A 114 2.40 -44.45 6.13
N LEU A 115 2.41 -43.26 6.72
CA LEU A 115 2.41 -43.11 8.18
C LEU A 115 0.96 -43.09 8.63
N ASN A 116 0.51 -44.14 9.32
CA ASN A 116 -0.82 -44.17 9.93
C ASN A 116 -0.84 -43.19 11.11
N ASP A 117 -1.71 -42.18 11.04
CA ASP A 117 -2.05 -41.31 12.15
C ASP A 117 -2.79 -42.12 13.24
N GLN A 118 -2.02 -42.72 14.16
CA GLN A 118 -2.53 -43.19 15.44
C GLN A 118 -2.00 -42.30 16.56
N THR A 119 -2.67 -41.17 16.80
CA THR A 119 -2.82 -40.66 18.16
C THR A 119 -4.15 -39.92 18.28
N SER A 120 -5.13 -40.49 18.99
CA SER A 120 -6.15 -39.76 19.78
C SER A 120 -7.05 -40.71 20.58
N ALA A 121 -7.08 -40.47 21.90
CA ALA A 121 -8.08 -40.88 22.92
C ALA A 121 -8.22 -42.41 23.18
N THR A 122 -7.88 -42.95 24.35
CA THR A 122 -8.18 -42.53 25.74
C THR A 122 -7.05 -42.86 26.72
#